data_AF-A0A7K0CN44-F1
#
_entry.id   AF-A0A7K0CN44-F1
#
_cell.length_a   1.000
_cell.length_b   1.000
_cell.length_c   1.000
_cell.angle_alpha   90.00
_cell.angle_beta   90.00
_cell.angle_gamma   90.00
#
_symmetry.space_group_name_H-M   'P 1'
#
loop_
_entity.id
_entity.type
_entity.pdbx_description
1 polymer ?
#
loop_
_entity_poly.entity_id
_entity_poly.type
_entity_poly.pdbx_seq_one_letter_code
_entity_poly.pdbx_strand_id
1 'polypeptide(L)'
;MKWQQGRAMLDGMLTRGELERLPASRIQADNLLEQSRNHLAAAEAITAIDAIGAYQLLYDAARKALVAVLENQGLRPTSRGGHIAVLDAVSAQLDPPLGAV
;
A
#
# COMPACT_ATOMS: atom_id res chain seq x y z
N MET A 1 15.09 11.94 -6.63
CA MET A 1 15.37 10.52 -6.92
C MET A 1 14.31 9.67 -6.23
N LYS A 2 13.56 8.85 -6.96
CA LYS A 2 12.52 7.98 -6.38
C LYS A 2 13.20 6.80 -5.65
N TRP A 3 12.90 6.64 -4.36
CA TRP A 3 13.23 5.51 -3.47
C TRP A 3 14.73 5.16 -3.41
N GLN A 4 15.55 6.00 -2.78
CA GLN A 4 16.95 5.63 -2.48
C GLN A 4 17.00 4.58 -1.37
N GLN A 5 16.28 4.82 -0.26
CA GLN A 5 15.99 3.77 0.72
C GLN A 5 15.05 2.74 0.08
N GLY A 6 15.37 1.45 0.27
CA GLY A 6 14.58 0.34 -0.26
C GLY A 6 14.86 -0.05 -1.71
N ARG A 7 15.69 0.70 -2.46
CA ARG A 7 15.91 0.48 -3.90
C ARG A 7 16.22 -0.97 -4.27
N ALA A 8 17.23 -1.56 -3.63
CA ALA A 8 17.69 -2.91 -3.95
C ALA A 8 16.57 -3.95 -3.76
N MET A 9 15.72 -3.75 -2.74
CA MET A 9 14.58 -4.61 -2.49
C MET A 9 13.51 -4.43 -3.58
N LEU A 10 13.15 -3.19 -3.92
CA LEU A 10 12.18 -2.91 -4.97
C LEU A 10 12.61 -3.43 -6.34
N ASP A 11 13.89 -3.25 -6.71
CA ASP A 11 14.44 -3.80 -7.94
C ASP A 11 14.38 -5.33 -7.93
N GLY A 12 14.71 -5.98 -6.82
CA GLY A 12 14.57 -7.43 -6.66
C GLY A 12 13.12 -7.90 -6.80
N MET A 13 12.16 -7.17 -6.22
CA MET A 13 10.73 -7.47 -6.34
C MET A 13 10.24 -7.31 -7.79
N LEU A 14 10.72 -6.29 -8.50
CA LEU A 14 10.44 -6.10 -9.93
C LEU A 14 11.03 -7.24 -10.78
N THR A 15 12.27 -7.66 -10.52
CA THR A 15 12.91 -8.78 -11.22
C THR A 15 12.17 -10.09 -10.97
N ARG A 16 11.73 -10.35 -9.74
CA ARG A 16 10.89 -11.50 -9.45
C ARG A 16 9.53 -11.35 -10.14
N GLY A 17 9.02 -10.11 -10.29
CA GLY A 17 7.74 -9.73 -10.89
C GLY A 17 6.62 -9.53 -9.85
N GLU A 18 6.98 -9.31 -8.59
CA GLU A 18 6.08 -9.18 -7.44
C GLU A 18 5.44 -7.80 -7.46
N LEU A 19 6.19 -6.85 -8.01
CA LEU A 19 5.75 -5.56 -8.47
C LEU A 19 5.87 -5.50 -9.99
N GLU A 20 5.11 -4.59 -10.59
CA GLU A 20 5.28 -4.17 -11.98
C GLU A 20 5.35 -2.65 -12.07
N ARG A 21 5.90 -2.14 -13.19
CA ARG A 21 5.95 -0.71 -13.47
C ARG A 21 4.72 -0.29 -14.28
N LEU A 22 4.19 0.88 -13.96
CA LEU A 22 3.13 1.54 -14.71
C LEU A 22 3.32 3.06 -14.68
N PRO A 23 2.61 3.82 -15.52
CA PRO A 23 2.57 5.27 -15.38
C PRO A 23 2.11 5.66 -13.96
N ALA A 24 2.89 6.49 -13.28
CA ALA A 24 2.50 7.00 -11.97
C ALA A 24 1.18 7.77 -12.06
N SER A 25 0.26 7.54 -11.13
CA SER A 25 -1.08 8.12 -11.18
C SER A 25 -1.50 8.69 -9.83
N ARG A 26 -1.45 10.02 -9.73
CA ARG A 26 -1.97 10.79 -8.58
C ARG A 26 -3.46 10.55 -8.38
N ILE A 27 -4.23 10.51 -9.49
CA ILE A 27 -5.68 10.30 -9.47
C ILE A 27 -6.01 8.93 -8.85
N GLN A 28 -5.30 7.87 -9.26
CA GLN A 28 -5.55 6.53 -8.72
C GLN A 28 -5.13 6.42 -7.25
N ALA A 29 -4.03 7.07 -6.86
CA ALA A 29 -3.64 7.15 -5.46
C ALA A 29 -4.72 7.87 -4.61
N ASP A 30 -5.25 9.00 -5.08
CA ASP A 30 -6.29 9.74 -4.37
C ASP A 30 -7.59 8.90 -4.25
N ASN A 31 -7.99 8.18 -5.30
CA ASN A 31 -9.13 7.25 -5.28
C ASN A 31 -8.96 6.11 -4.26
N LEU A 32 -7.75 5.54 -4.16
CA LEU A 32 -7.44 4.49 -3.17
C LEU A 32 -7.49 5.03 -1.74
N LEU A 33 -7.02 6.26 -1.52
CA LEU A 33 -7.09 6.92 -0.22
C LEU A 33 -8.54 7.24 0.18
N GLU A 34 -9.39 7.64 -0.77
CA GLU A 34 -10.82 7.81 -0.50
C GLU A 34 -11.48 6.49 -0.06
N GLN A 35 -11.25 5.40 -0.82
CA GLN A 35 -11.75 4.07 -0.44
C GLN A 35 -11.20 3.62 0.92
N SER A 36 -9.92 3.88 1.21
CA SER A 36 -9.29 3.59 2.49
C SER A 36 -10.03 4.28 3.65
N ARG A 37 -10.32 5.59 3.52
CA ARG A 37 -11.08 6.34 4.54
C ARG A 37 -12.49 5.80 4.71
N ASN A 38 -13.17 5.46 3.62
CA ASN A 38 -14.52 4.89 3.68
C ASN A 38 -14.54 3.52 4.38
N HIS A 39 -13.56 2.66 4.12
CA HIS A 39 -13.44 1.37 4.81
C HIS A 39 -13.09 1.52 6.29
N LEU A 40 -12.24 2.47 6.65
CA LEU A 40 -11.96 2.78 8.05
C LEU A 40 -13.22 3.22 8.80
N ALA A 41 -13.98 4.17 8.24
CA ALA A 41 -15.24 4.63 8.82
C ALA A 41 -16.28 3.50 8.94
N ALA A 42 -16.36 2.61 7.94
CA ALA A 42 -17.24 1.46 7.99
C ALA A 42 -16.82 0.42 9.06
N ALA A 43 -15.51 0.17 9.20
CA ALA A 43 -14.98 -0.71 10.23
C ALA A 43 -15.37 -0.22 11.64
N GLU A 44 -15.20 1.08 11.89
CA GLU A 44 -15.60 1.71 13.15
C GLU A 44 -17.11 1.56 13.41
N ALA A 45 -17.94 1.76 12.39
CA ALA A 45 -19.39 1.68 12.51
C ALA A 45 -19.91 0.27 12.87
N ILE A 46 -19.24 -0.79 12.38
CA ILE A 46 -19.71 -2.17 12.57
C ILE A 46 -18.98 -2.93 13.69
N THR A 47 -17.93 -2.36 14.30
CA THR A 47 -17.06 -3.08 15.24
C THR A 47 -17.79 -3.72 16.43
N ALA A 48 -18.88 -3.12 16.90
CA ALA A 48 -19.66 -3.63 18.03
C ALA A 48 -20.60 -4.78 17.63
N ILE A 49 -20.88 -4.93 16.33
CA ILE A 49 -21.81 -5.93 15.77
C ILE A 49 -21.02 -7.11 15.20
N ASP A 50 -19.97 -6.82 14.44
CA ASP A 50 -19.10 -7.81 13.81
C ASP A 50 -17.65 -7.30 13.83
N ALA A 51 -16.92 -7.65 14.89
CA ALA A 51 -15.53 -7.27 15.04
C ALA A 51 -14.62 -7.94 13.97
N ILE A 52 -14.97 -9.13 13.48
CA ILE A 52 -14.17 -9.84 12.47
C ILE A 52 -14.33 -9.14 11.12
N GLY A 53 -15.56 -8.82 10.73
CA GLY A 53 -15.85 -8.02 9.54
C GLY A 53 -15.24 -6.62 9.61
N ALA A 54 -15.31 -5.96 10.78
CA ALA A 54 -14.64 -4.68 11.00
C ALA A 54 -13.12 -4.78 10.75
N TYR A 55 -12.48 -5.83 11.26
CA TYR A 55 -11.05 -6.04 11.05
C TYR A 55 -10.70 -6.27 9.58
N GLN A 56 -11.53 -6.98 8.83
CA GLN A 56 -11.33 -7.16 7.38
C GLN A 56 -11.35 -5.81 6.63
N LEU A 57 -12.30 -4.94 6.96
CA LEU A 57 -12.38 -3.58 6.39
C LEU A 57 -11.16 -2.73 6.78
N LEU A 58 -10.75 -2.78 8.05
CA LEU A 58 -9.56 -2.08 8.53
C LEU A 58 -8.29 -2.54 7.79
N TYR A 59 -8.11 -3.85 7.64
CA TYR A 59 -6.98 -4.41 6.91
C TYR A 59 -6.96 -3.96 5.45
N ASP A 60 -8.11 -3.99 4.78
CA ASP A 60 -8.21 -3.55 3.39
C ASP A 60 -7.99 -2.03 3.24
N ALA A 61 -8.45 -1.23 4.21
CA ALA A 61 -8.17 0.20 4.28
C ALA A 61 -6.67 0.48 4.35
N ALA A 62 -5.95 -0.19 5.26
CA ALA A 62 -4.50 -0.07 5.40
C ALA A 62 -3.78 -0.48 4.11
N ARG A 63 -4.16 -1.62 3.53
CA ARG A 63 -3.60 -2.12 2.28
C ARG A 63 -3.78 -1.13 1.13
N LYS A 64 -4.98 -0.54 0.97
CA LYS A 64 -5.25 0.48 -0.05
C LYS A 64 -4.39 1.73 0.12
N ALA A 65 -4.21 2.19 1.36
CA ALA A 65 -3.35 3.34 1.64
C ALA A 65 -1.90 3.08 1.22
N LEU A 66 -1.37 1.88 1.49
CA LEU A 66 -0.03 1.50 1.05
C LEU A 66 0.07 1.37 -0.48
N VAL A 67 -0.95 0.82 -1.15
CA VAL A 67 -0.99 0.78 -2.63
C VAL A 67 -1.01 2.19 -3.22
N ALA A 68 -1.68 3.17 -2.59
CA ALA A 68 -1.69 4.55 -3.04
C ALA A 68 -0.28 5.18 -3.07
N VAL A 69 0.60 4.78 -2.14
CA VAL A 69 2.02 5.17 -2.18
C VAL A 69 2.68 4.62 -3.45
N LEU A 70 2.49 3.34 -3.74
CA LEU A 70 3.07 2.68 -4.92
C LEU A 70 2.51 3.24 -6.24
N GLU A 71 1.22 3.58 -6.31
CA GLU A 71 0.61 4.19 -7.51
C GLU A 71 1.21 5.57 -7.84
N ASN A 72 1.47 6.41 -6.83
CA ASN A 72 2.19 7.69 -7.01
C ASN A 72 3.65 7.50 -7.48
N GLN A 73 4.18 6.31 -7.23
CA GLN A 73 5.52 5.92 -7.59
C GLN A 73 5.59 5.32 -9.00
N GLY A 74 4.47 4.82 -9.53
CA GLY A 74 4.42 4.08 -10.80
C GLY A 74 4.71 2.60 -10.61
N LEU A 75 4.28 2.04 -9.47
CA LEU A 75 4.43 0.65 -9.08
C LEU A 75 3.08 0.06 -8.71
N ARG A 76 2.87 -1.21 -9.05
CA ARG A 76 1.66 -1.96 -8.66
C ARG A 76 2.03 -3.37 -8.23
N PRO A 77 1.43 -3.91 -7.14
CA PRO A 77 1.60 -5.31 -6.78
C PRO A 77 0.94 -6.22 -7.82
N THR A 78 1.57 -7.34 -8.14
CA THR A 78 1.00 -8.36 -9.02
C THR A 78 0.32 -9.47 -8.20
N SER A 79 -0.43 -10.34 -8.87
CA SER A 79 -0.98 -11.55 -8.22
C SER A 79 0.10 -12.43 -7.59
N ARG A 80 1.32 -12.44 -8.16
CA ARG A 80 2.45 -13.21 -7.64
C ARG A 80 3.08 -12.58 -6.40
N GLY A 81 3.09 -11.24 -6.31
CA GLY A 81 3.51 -10.53 -5.09
C GLY A 81 2.47 -10.57 -3.98
N GLY A 82 1.19 -10.69 -4.35
CA GLY A 82 0.08 -10.73 -3.41
C GLY A 82 0.00 -9.47 -2.55
N HIS A 83 -0.65 -9.57 -1.39
CA HIS A 83 -0.82 -8.42 -0.49
C HIS A 83 0.45 -8.12 0.33
N ILE A 84 1.30 -9.11 0.57
CA ILE A 84 2.56 -8.94 1.34
C ILE A 84 3.53 -8.02 0.59
N ALA A 85 3.63 -8.13 -0.74
CA ALA A 85 4.49 -7.26 -1.54
C ALA A 85 4.19 -5.76 -1.35
N VAL A 86 2.95 -5.39 -1.02
CA VAL A 86 2.60 -4.00 -0.74
C VAL A 86 3.26 -3.51 0.54
N LEU A 87 3.14 -4.30 1.62
CA LEU A 87 3.72 -3.97 2.92
C LEU A 87 5.25 -3.94 2.83
N ASP A 88 5.84 -4.97 2.24
CA ASP A 88 7.29 -5.10 2.10
C ASP A 88 7.89 -3.95 1.29
N ALA A 89 7.27 -3.62 0.16
CA ALA A 89 7.75 -2.54 -0.71
C ALA A 89 7.67 -1.16 -0.03
N VAL A 90 6.60 -0.87 0.71
CA VAL A 90 6.47 0.42 1.40
C VAL A 90 7.37 0.49 2.62
N SER A 91 7.45 -0.58 3.41
CA SER A 91 8.31 -0.65 4.61
C SER A 91 9.77 -0.48 4.23
N ALA A 92 10.23 -1.14 3.17
CA ALA A 92 11.61 -1.00 2.68
C ALA A 92 12.00 0.46 2.35
N GLN A 93 11.03 1.32 2.07
CA GLN A 93 11.26 2.72 1.72
C GLN A 93 11.10 3.68 2.89
N LEU A 94 10.21 3.37 3.85
CA LEU A 94 9.74 4.29 4.87
C LEU A 94 10.03 3.83 6.31
N ASP A 95 10.57 2.62 6.50
CA ASP A 95 11.02 2.08 7.79
C ASP A 95 12.52 1.72 7.72
N PRO A 96 13.38 2.29 8.59
CA PRO A 96 13.10 3.36 9.55
C PRO A 96 12.66 4.66 8.85
N PRO A 97 11.95 5.57 9.55
CA PRO A 97 11.50 6.83 8.98
C PRO A 97 12.66 7.63 8.39
N LEU A 98 12.40 8.32 7.29
CA LEU A 98 13.38 9.13 6.56
C LEU A 98 13.78 10.37 7.39
N GLY A 99 14.74 10.21 8.30
CA GLY A 99 15.32 11.30 9.09
C GLY A 99 14.37 11.94 10.12
N ALA A 100 14.87 12.92 10.88
CA ALA A 100 14.04 13.70 11.81
C ALA A 100 13.20 14.72 11.04
N VAL A 101 11.91 14.81 11.40
CA VAL A 101 10.95 15.82 10.92
C VAL A 101 11.39 17.22 11.34
#